data_AF-A1ZRS4-F1
#
_entry.id   AF-A1ZRS4-F1
#
_cell.length_a   1.000
_cell.length_b   1.000
_cell.length_c   1.000
_cell.angle_alpha   90.00
_cell.angle_beta   90.00
_cell.angle_gamma   90.00
#
_symmetry.space_group_name_H-M   'P 1'
#
loop_
_entity.id
_entity.type
_entity.pdbx_description
1 polymer ?
#
loop_
_entity_poly.entity_id
_entity_poly.type
_entity_poly.pdbx_seq_one_letter_code
_entity_poly.pdbx_strand_id
1 'polypeptide(L)'
;MLNIQDNCRFSAFLWVLMLTLMGLSACDSLQKDITIDLPPYAPEIVVECYLEHGKPYRLLLTESTNYFGAVELPPLPQAKVSIVHNGVEEVLKFESGFDANSRKFYNYVGSTIVDSTAGGDYALKVEDVLKGRLVTGVTSFLPAPQLDTIEARFRDKDTTAFLLTKFQDNDSDKPNYYRIIINKDSLGGELTTEFSFEGRFKTGNQITIGTGYDFRSEDTVFVAIYHIKRDYYDFLETIEDARQANGNPFAQPAVVKSTITGGVGVFTALAYARQRIILKKE
;
A
#
# COMPACT_ATOMS: atom_id res chain seq x y z
N MET A 1 75.28 20.53 -35.50
CA MET A 1 73.89 20.84 -35.89
C MET A 1 73.00 20.30 -34.77
N LEU A 2 72.78 21.10 -33.72
CA LEU A 2 72.04 20.66 -32.53
C LEU A 2 70.55 20.53 -32.89
N ASN A 3 69.98 19.42 -32.46
CA ASN A 3 68.77 18.80 -32.97
C ASN A 3 67.51 19.62 -32.59
N ILE A 4 67.11 20.57 -33.44
CA ILE A 4 65.90 21.40 -33.25
C ILE A 4 64.63 20.52 -33.15
N GLN A 5 64.65 19.32 -33.75
CA GLN A 5 63.53 18.39 -33.78
C GLN A 5 63.24 17.71 -32.43
N ASP A 6 64.27 17.41 -31.62
CA ASP A 6 64.09 16.74 -30.32
C ASP A 6 63.55 17.71 -29.25
N ASN A 7 64.00 18.97 -29.27
CA ASN A 7 63.46 20.01 -28.40
C ASN A 7 62.00 20.34 -28.71
N CYS A 8 61.59 20.20 -29.99
CA CYS A 8 60.20 20.42 -30.40
C CYS A 8 59.27 19.30 -29.91
N ARG A 9 59.73 18.04 -29.93
CA ARG A 9 58.98 16.88 -29.42
C ARG A 9 58.91 16.85 -27.89
N PHE A 10 59.98 17.26 -27.21
CA PHE A 10 60.00 17.35 -25.74
C PHE A 10 59.14 18.51 -25.23
N SER A 11 59.16 19.66 -25.92
CA SER A 11 58.25 20.78 -25.65
C SER A 11 56.79 20.40 -25.87
N ALA A 12 56.46 19.74 -26.99
CA ALA A 12 55.10 19.27 -27.25
C ALA A 12 54.59 18.28 -26.17
N PHE A 13 55.46 17.40 -25.67
CA PHE A 13 55.11 16.47 -24.59
C PHE A 13 54.84 17.19 -23.26
N LEU A 14 55.64 18.21 -22.93
CA LEU A 14 55.43 19.08 -21.76
C LEU A 14 54.12 19.87 -21.85
N TRP A 15 53.78 20.41 -23.03
CA TRP A 15 52.50 21.11 -23.25
C TRP A 15 51.30 20.17 -23.14
N VAL A 16 51.39 18.94 -23.67
CA VAL A 16 50.33 17.93 -23.52
C VAL A 16 50.19 17.50 -22.06
N LEU A 17 51.30 17.31 -21.33
CA LEU A 17 51.26 16.97 -19.90
C LEU A 17 50.64 18.11 -19.07
N MET A 18 50.96 19.37 -19.40
CA MET A 18 50.44 20.56 -18.71
C MET A 18 48.95 20.79 -18.99
N LEU A 19 48.49 20.54 -20.24
CA LEU A 19 47.06 20.55 -20.60
C LEU A 19 46.29 19.42 -19.92
N THR A 20 46.88 18.23 -19.81
CA THR A 20 46.28 17.09 -19.10
C THR A 20 46.16 17.36 -17.59
N LEU A 21 47.19 17.97 -16.98
CA LEU A 21 47.15 18.38 -15.56
C LEU A 21 46.11 19.49 -15.31
N MET A 22 45.96 20.45 -16.22
CA MET A 22 44.91 21.49 -16.11
C MET A 22 43.49 20.91 -16.27
N GLY A 23 43.32 19.86 -17.07
CA GLY A 23 42.02 19.18 -17.24
C GLY A 23 41.56 18.41 -15.99
N LEU A 24 42.49 17.85 -15.21
CA LEU A 24 42.18 17.09 -13.99
C LEU A 24 41.75 17.99 -12.81
N SER A 25 42.26 19.22 -12.72
CA SER A 25 41.90 20.18 -11.66
C SER A 25 40.49 20.78 -11.79
N ALA A 26 39.85 20.64 -12.96
CA ALA A 26 38.52 21.20 -13.21
C ALA A 26 37.38 20.33 -12.67
N CYS A 27 37.63 19.04 -12.40
CA CYS A 27 36.63 18.10 -11.91
C CYS A 27 36.16 18.38 -10.47
N ASP A 28 37.02 18.93 -9.60
CA ASP A 28 36.65 19.23 -8.21
C ASP A 28 35.68 20.43 -8.11
N SER A 29 35.68 21.34 -9.10
CA SER A 29 34.81 22.53 -9.09
C SER A 29 33.37 22.29 -9.59
N LEU A 30 33.09 21.10 -10.13
CA LEU A 30 31.76 20.68 -10.58
C LEU A 30 30.94 20.01 -9.47
N GLN A 31 31.54 19.74 -8.31
CA GLN A 31 30.87 19.19 -7.14
C GLN A 31 30.40 20.34 -6.26
N LYS A 32 29.20 20.83 -6.51
CA LYS A 32 28.52 21.70 -5.55
C LYS A 32 27.88 20.80 -4.50
N ASP A 33 28.48 20.71 -3.32
CA ASP A 33 27.88 20.03 -2.18
C ASP A 33 26.58 20.76 -1.79
N ILE A 34 25.45 20.25 -2.27
CA ILE A 34 24.13 20.74 -1.88
C ILE A 34 23.85 20.15 -0.51
N THR A 35 24.13 20.91 0.54
CA THR A 35 23.68 20.59 1.89
C THR A 35 22.17 20.90 1.95
N ILE A 36 21.35 19.86 1.82
CA ILE A 36 19.90 19.98 1.96
C ILE A 36 19.59 20.07 3.45
N ASP A 37 19.28 21.26 3.95
CA ASP A 37 18.77 21.46 5.30
C ASP A 37 17.30 21.04 5.34
N LEU A 38 17.05 19.81 5.79
CA LEU A 38 15.69 19.32 5.97
C LEU A 38 15.11 19.90 7.26
N PRO A 39 13.84 20.33 7.26
CA PRO A 39 13.18 20.77 8.48
C PRO A 39 13.24 19.65 9.54
N PRO A 40 13.24 20.00 10.84
CA PRO A 40 13.29 19.02 11.91
C PRO A 40 12.10 18.06 11.79
N TYR A 41 12.42 16.78 11.62
CA TYR A 41 11.44 15.71 11.49
C TYR A 41 10.92 15.30 12.87
N ALA A 42 9.61 15.47 13.09
CA ALA A 42 8.92 14.95 14.26
C ALA A 42 8.33 13.56 13.95
N PRO A 43 8.74 12.49 14.65
CA PRO A 43 8.17 11.18 14.43
C PRO A 43 6.67 11.13 14.76
N GLU A 44 5.89 10.56 13.85
CA GLU A 44 4.45 10.38 13.97
C GLU A 44 4.12 8.92 14.32
N ILE A 45 2.99 8.72 15.01
CA ILE A 45 2.47 7.38 15.25
C ILE A 45 1.85 6.87 13.95
N VAL A 46 2.26 5.68 13.53
CA VAL A 46 1.74 5.01 12.34
C VAL A 46 0.87 3.82 12.76
N VAL A 47 -0.37 3.79 12.28
CA VAL A 47 -1.34 2.73 12.58
C VAL A 47 -1.76 2.02 11.30
N GLU A 48 -1.73 0.69 11.31
CA GLU A 48 -2.49 -0.12 10.37
C GLU A 48 -3.37 -1.11 11.12
N CYS A 49 -4.69 -0.99 10.96
CA CYS A 49 -5.66 -1.89 11.55
C CYS A 49 -6.84 -2.13 10.59
N TYR A 50 -7.07 -3.41 10.29
CA TYR A 50 -8.11 -3.86 9.37
C TYR A 50 -9.01 -4.85 10.11
N LEU A 51 -10.25 -4.47 10.35
CA LEU A 51 -11.23 -5.35 10.96
C LEU A 51 -11.76 -6.32 9.90
N GLU A 52 -11.60 -7.62 10.14
CA GLU A 52 -12.04 -8.68 9.24
C GLU A 52 -12.96 -9.65 9.99
N HIS A 53 -14.15 -9.92 9.44
CA HIS A 53 -15.08 -10.89 10.01
C HIS A 53 -14.39 -12.24 10.27
N GLY A 54 -14.63 -12.82 11.44
CA GLY A 54 -14.08 -14.12 11.84
C GLY A 54 -12.61 -14.10 12.26
N LYS A 55 -11.95 -12.93 12.27
CA LYS A 55 -10.58 -12.76 12.77
C LYS A 55 -10.57 -11.99 14.09
N PRO A 56 -9.54 -12.20 14.94
CA PRO A 56 -9.32 -11.32 16.08
C PRO A 56 -8.91 -9.92 15.64
N TYR A 57 -9.07 -8.93 16.52
CA TYR A 57 -8.44 -7.62 16.32
C TYR A 57 -6.93 -7.78 16.16
N ARG A 58 -6.38 -7.20 15.09
CA ARG A 58 -4.95 -7.15 14.79
C ARG A 58 -4.58 -5.75 14.35
N LEU A 59 -3.51 -5.23 14.92
CA LEU A 59 -3.05 -3.87 14.65
C LEU A 59 -1.51 -3.86 14.58
N LEU A 60 -0.98 -3.14 13.61
CA LEU A 60 0.42 -2.77 13.54
C LEU A 60 0.56 -1.33 14.02
N LEU A 61 1.39 -1.13 15.05
CA LEU A 61 1.69 0.17 15.63
C LEU A 61 3.19 0.43 15.55
N THR A 62 3.57 1.44 14.79
CA THR A 62 4.97 1.84 14.65
C THR A 62 5.14 3.35 14.77
N GLU A 63 6.38 3.79 14.79
CA GLU A 63 6.77 5.19 14.70
C GLU A 63 7.41 5.45 13.34
N SER A 64 7.06 6.57 12.71
CA SER A 64 7.64 6.94 11.42
C SER A 64 9.09 7.42 11.58
N THR A 65 9.94 7.13 10.61
CA THR A 65 11.36 7.52 10.61
C THR A 65 11.62 8.65 9.61
N ASN A 66 12.68 9.41 9.83
CA ASN A 66 13.11 10.45 8.88
C ASN A 66 13.55 9.80 7.57
N TYR A 67 13.57 10.58 6.48
CA TYR A 67 13.90 10.09 5.13
C TYR A 67 15.26 9.37 5.03
N PHE A 68 16.25 9.83 5.81
CA PHE A 68 17.58 9.20 5.90
C PHE A 68 17.73 8.26 7.11
N GLY A 69 16.61 7.84 7.70
CA GLY A 69 16.56 7.03 8.91
C GLY A 69 16.79 5.55 8.69
N ALA A 70 16.61 4.79 9.76
CA ALA A 70 16.62 3.34 9.70
C ALA A 70 15.50 2.84 8.75
N VAL A 71 15.82 1.77 8.03
CA VAL A 71 14.87 1.08 7.14
C VAL A 71 13.75 0.41 7.94
N GLU A 72 14.03 0.01 9.18
CA GLU A 72 13.04 -0.60 10.07
C GLU A 72 12.23 0.45 10.82
N LEU A 73 10.90 0.27 10.84
CA LEU A 73 9.97 1.12 11.58
C LEU A 73 9.92 0.67 13.06
N PRO A 74 10.28 1.54 14.03
CA PRO A 74 10.29 1.17 15.44
C PRO A 74 8.88 0.80 15.96
N PRO A 75 8.70 -0.32 16.67
CA PRO A 75 7.44 -0.63 17.34
C PRO A 75 7.25 0.23 18.61
N LEU A 76 6.00 0.41 19.05
CA LEU A 76 5.65 1.18 20.26
C LEU A 76 5.02 0.29 21.36
N PRO A 77 5.74 -0.68 21.95
CA PRO A 77 5.17 -1.67 22.88
C PRO A 77 4.56 -1.09 24.16
N GLN A 78 5.00 0.10 24.57
CA GLN A 78 4.49 0.79 25.75
C GLN A 78 3.13 1.47 25.54
N ALA A 79 2.65 1.59 24.30
CA ALA A 79 1.39 2.27 24.03
C ALA A 79 0.20 1.43 24.50
N LYS A 80 -0.82 2.09 25.04
CA LYS A 80 -2.10 1.46 25.35
C LYS A 80 -2.99 1.54 24.12
N VAL A 81 -3.34 0.38 23.56
CA VAL A 81 -4.23 0.27 22.39
C VAL A 81 -5.55 -0.34 22.84
N SER A 82 -6.68 0.30 22.54
CA SER A 82 -7.99 -0.28 22.78
C SER A 82 -8.96 -0.07 21.62
N ILE A 83 -9.89 -1.02 21.48
CA ILE A 83 -11.01 -0.94 20.54
C ILE A 83 -12.30 -1.06 21.35
N VAL A 84 -13.21 -0.11 21.14
CA VAL A 84 -14.55 -0.12 21.72
C VAL A 84 -15.56 -0.49 20.64
N HIS A 85 -16.42 -1.46 20.95
CA HIS A 85 -17.53 -1.86 20.08
C HIS A 85 -18.76 -2.17 20.93
N ASN A 86 -19.91 -1.59 20.58
CA ASN A 86 -21.18 -1.78 21.32
C ASN A 86 -21.04 -1.56 22.84
N GLY A 87 -20.24 -0.57 23.24
CA GLY A 87 -20.00 -0.21 24.64
C GLY A 87 -19.01 -1.13 25.39
N VAL A 88 -18.48 -2.16 24.73
CA VAL A 88 -17.45 -3.05 25.30
C VAL A 88 -16.08 -2.60 24.80
N GLU A 89 -15.20 -2.23 25.73
CA GLU A 89 -13.80 -1.92 25.46
C GLU A 89 -12.94 -3.18 25.60
N GLU A 90 -12.11 -3.46 24.59
CA GLU A 90 -11.01 -4.41 24.70
C GLU A 90 -9.67 -3.69 24.57
N VAL A 91 -8.76 -3.92 25.52
CA VAL A 91 -7.36 -3.48 25.45
C VAL A 91 -6.55 -4.57 24.75
N LEU A 92 -5.89 -4.22 23.65
CA LEU A 92 -5.08 -5.15 22.87
C LEU A 92 -3.74 -5.42 23.57
N LYS A 93 -3.23 -6.64 23.42
CA LYS A 93 -1.93 -7.06 23.97
C LYS A 93 -0.85 -6.87 22.92
N PHE A 94 0.32 -6.39 23.34
CA PHE A 94 1.49 -6.33 22.46
C PHE A 94 2.00 -7.75 22.20
N GLU A 95 1.76 -8.26 21.00
CA GLU A 95 2.17 -9.58 20.54
C GLU A 95 2.39 -9.52 19.02
N SER A 96 3.61 -9.84 18.60
CA SER A 96 3.98 -9.83 17.19
C SER A 96 3.52 -11.09 16.48
N GLY A 97 3.00 -10.93 15.26
CA GLY A 97 2.68 -12.05 14.39
C GLY A 97 2.59 -11.65 12.92
N PHE A 98 2.38 -12.65 12.08
CA PHE A 98 2.31 -12.51 10.64
C PHE A 98 1.10 -13.29 10.11
N ASP A 99 0.20 -12.61 9.40
CA ASP A 99 -0.89 -13.25 8.68
C ASP A 99 -0.41 -13.62 7.27
N ALA A 100 -0.19 -14.91 7.03
CA ALA A 100 0.29 -15.41 5.74
C ALA A 100 -0.71 -15.21 4.59
N ASN A 101 -2.01 -15.09 4.87
CA ASN A 101 -3.01 -14.86 3.83
C ASN A 101 -3.00 -13.42 3.35
N SER A 102 -2.90 -12.45 4.27
CA SER A 102 -2.85 -11.02 3.90
C SER A 102 -1.43 -10.50 3.71
N ARG A 103 -0.41 -11.28 4.06
CA ARG A 103 1.01 -10.91 4.12
C ARG A 103 1.28 -9.67 4.98
N LYS A 104 0.53 -9.52 6.08
CA LYS A 104 0.64 -8.37 6.98
C LYS A 104 1.23 -8.79 8.32
N PHE A 105 2.16 -7.96 8.83
CA PHE A 105 2.61 -8.02 10.20
C PHE A 105 1.63 -7.28 11.11
N TYR A 106 1.52 -7.72 12.35
CA TYR A 106 0.85 -7.02 13.43
C TYR A 106 1.70 -7.15 14.69
N ASN A 107 1.56 -6.20 15.62
CA ASN A 107 2.24 -6.22 16.92
C ASN A 107 1.30 -5.94 18.10
N TYR A 108 0.01 -5.76 17.83
CA TYR A 108 -1.06 -5.76 18.82
C TYR A 108 -2.16 -6.74 18.40
N VAL A 109 -2.66 -7.52 19.36
CA VAL A 109 -3.70 -8.53 19.14
C VAL A 109 -4.76 -8.51 20.25
N GLY A 110 -6.01 -8.70 19.85
CA GLY A 110 -7.15 -8.90 20.75
C GLY A 110 -7.60 -10.36 20.79
N SER A 111 -8.51 -10.64 21.71
CA SER A 111 -9.20 -11.91 21.88
C SER A 111 -10.62 -11.90 21.30
N THR A 112 -11.23 -10.73 21.13
CA THR A 112 -12.55 -10.61 20.48
C THR A 112 -12.44 -10.98 19.02
N ILE A 113 -13.29 -11.89 18.57
CA ILE A 113 -13.48 -12.21 17.16
C ILE A 113 -14.46 -11.20 16.57
N VAL A 114 -14.03 -10.54 15.50
CA VAL A 114 -14.83 -9.53 14.79
C VAL A 114 -16.03 -10.19 14.14
N ASP A 115 -17.22 -9.65 14.40
CA ASP A 115 -18.47 -10.06 13.77
C ASP A 115 -19.09 -8.89 13.01
N SER A 116 -18.94 -8.90 11.68
CA SER A 116 -19.54 -7.90 10.80
C SER A 116 -21.07 -7.86 10.82
N THR A 117 -21.74 -8.88 11.36
CA THR A 117 -23.22 -8.91 11.47
C THR A 117 -23.74 -8.20 12.70
N ALA A 118 -22.88 -7.90 13.68
CA ALA A 118 -23.24 -7.19 14.90
C ALA A 118 -23.65 -5.73 14.64
N GLY A 119 -23.20 -5.15 13.53
CA GLY A 119 -23.46 -3.75 13.18
C GLY A 119 -22.86 -2.76 14.18
N GLY A 120 -23.05 -1.46 13.94
CA GLY A 120 -22.51 -0.41 14.80
C GLY A 120 -21.05 -0.05 14.51
N ASP A 121 -20.56 0.92 15.28
CA ASP A 121 -19.23 1.49 15.10
C ASP A 121 -18.19 0.77 15.98
N TYR A 122 -16.96 0.72 15.46
CA TYR A 122 -15.76 0.37 16.19
C TYR A 122 -14.94 1.64 16.37
N ALA A 123 -14.53 1.93 17.60
CA ALA A 123 -13.70 3.08 17.92
C ALA A 123 -12.32 2.62 18.40
N LEU A 124 -11.28 3.01 17.68
CA LEU A 124 -9.88 2.78 18.04
C LEU A 124 -9.36 3.93 18.89
N LYS A 125 -8.61 3.60 19.94
CA LYS A 125 -7.82 4.53 20.73
C LYS A 125 -6.39 4.00 20.93
N VAL A 126 -5.38 4.83 20.67
CA VAL A 126 -3.98 4.56 20.99
C VAL A 126 -3.43 5.68 21.85
N GLU A 127 -2.89 5.34 23.01
CA GLU A 127 -2.32 6.28 23.98
C GLU A 127 -0.82 5.98 24.17
N ASP A 128 0.04 6.89 23.70
CA ASP A 128 1.47 6.87 24.01
C ASP A 128 1.72 7.81 25.20
N VAL A 129 1.58 7.25 26.40
CA VAL A 129 1.66 8.00 27.66
C VAL A 129 3.02 8.66 27.87
N LEU A 130 4.10 8.08 27.32
CA LEU A 130 5.46 8.63 27.49
C LEU A 130 5.64 9.95 26.74
N LYS A 131 5.06 10.08 25.54
CA LYS A 131 5.17 11.28 24.70
C LYS A 131 3.90 12.12 24.67
N GLY A 132 2.86 11.73 25.42
CA GLY A 132 1.58 12.45 25.50
C GLY A 132 0.81 12.49 24.17
N ARG A 133 0.95 11.47 23.32
CA ARG A 133 0.29 11.41 22.00
C ARG A 133 -0.97 10.54 22.09
N LEU A 134 -2.00 10.94 21.34
CA LEU A 134 -3.28 10.26 21.26
C LEU A 134 -3.66 10.06 19.79
N VAL A 135 -3.93 8.82 19.40
CA VAL A 135 -4.54 8.50 18.10
C VAL A 135 -5.95 7.98 18.32
N THR A 136 -6.88 8.43 17.49
CA THR A 136 -8.27 7.97 17.49
C THR A 136 -8.75 7.66 16.07
N GLY A 137 -9.70 6.75 15.93
CA GLY A 137 -10.35 6.46 14.66
C GLY A 137 -11.68 5.76 14.88
N VAL A 138 -12.60 5.89 13.92
CA VAL A 138 -13.91 5.23 13.99
C VAL A 138 -14.21 4.59 12.63
N THR A 139 -14.66 3.35 12.64
CA THR A 139 -15.07 2.66 11.41
C THR A 139 -16.24 1.72 11.66
N SER A 140 -16.86 1.24 10.59
CA SER A 140 -18.01 0.33 10.64
C SER A 140 -18.10 -0.48 9.36
N PHE A 141 -18.69 -1.67 9.45
CA PHE A 141 -18.85 -2.55 8.29
C PHE A 141 -19.90 -2.00 7.32
N LEU A 142 -19.54 -1.98 6.04
CA LEU A 142 -20.49 -1.83 4.95
C LEU A 142 -21.13 -3.19 4.62
N PRO A 143 -22.27 -3.23 3.91
CA PRO A 143 -22.76 -4.46 3.32
C PRO A 143 -21.68 -5.09 2.42
N ALA A 144 -21.47 -6.40 2.53
CA ALA A 144 -20.56 -7.12 1.63
C ALA A 144 -21.13 -7.15 0.21
N PRO A 145 -20.29 -7.04 -0.85
CA PRO A 145 -20.75 -7.18 -2.24
C PRO A 145 -21.41 -8.54 -2.49
N GLN A 146 -22.39 -8.58 -3.39
CA GLN A 146 -22.96 -9.83 -3.88
C GLN A 146 -22.33 -10.21 -5.21
N LEU A 147 -21.38 -11.14 -5.16
CA LEU A 147 -20.72 -11.67 -6.34
C LEU A 147 -21.70 -12.53 -7.13
N ASP A 148 -21.83 -12.25 -8.42
CA ASP A 148 -22.76 -12.93 -9.32
C ASP A 148 -22.02 -14.04 -10.07
N THR A 149 -21.07 -13.65 -10.91
CA THR A 149 -20.39 -14.58 -11.81
C THR A 149 -18.94 -14.16 -12.02
N ILE A 150 -18.02 -15.15 -12.10
CA ILE A 150 -16.67 -14.95 -12.63
C ILE A 150 -16.51 -15.80 -13.87
N GLU A 151 -16.35 -15.16 -15.02
CA GLU A 151 -16.18 -15.81 -16.32
C GLU A 151 -14.72 -15.72 -16.77
N ALA A 152 -14.12 -16.86 -17.13
CA ALA A 152 -12.86 -16.87 -17.86
C ALA A 152 -13.12 -16.85 -19.37
N ARG A 153 -12.36 -16.04 -20.09
CA ARG A 153 -12.42 -15.94 -21.55
C ARG A 153 -11.02 -16.21 -22.12
N PHE A 154 -10.86 -17.42 -22.66
CA PHE A 154 -9.61 -17.88 -23.24
C PHE A 154 -9.41 -17.33 -24.65
N ARG A 155 -8.16 -17.07 -25.04
CA ARG A 155 -7.84 -16.86 -26.45
C ARG A 155 -7.96 -18.17 -27.21
N ASP A 156 -8.29 -18.08 -28.49
CA ASP A 156 -8.31 -19.26 -29.37
C ASP A 156 -6.89 -19.81 -29.56
N LYS A 157 -5.92 -18.91 -29.75
CA LYS A 157 -4.53 -19.24 -30.12
C LYS A 157 -3.69 -19.92 -29.03
N ASP A 158 -4.06 -19.77 -27.76
CA ASP A 158 -3.27 -20.26 -26.62
C ASP A 158 -4.18 -20.57 -25.41
N THR A 159 -3.59 -20.88 -24.26
CA THR A 159 -4.32 -21.16 -23.00
C THR A 159 -4.48 -19.94 -22.10
N THR A 160 -4.14 -18.74 -22.57
CA THR A 160 -4.27 -17.51 -21.77
C THR A 160 -5.71 -17.04 -21.73
N ALA A 161 -6.12 -16.48 -20.59
CA ALA A 161 -7.46 -15.97 -20.36
C ALA A 161 -7.42 -14.63 -19.63
N PHE A 162 -8.45 -13.81 -19.88
CA PHE A 162 -8.85 -12.75 -18.96
C PHE A 162 -10.08 -13.18 -18.17
N LEU A 163 -10.31 -12.54 -17.03
CA LEU A 163 -11.47 -12.75 -16.19
C LEU A 163 -12.44 -11.57 -16.33
N LEU A 164 -13.73 -11.89 -16.36
CA LEU A 164 -14.83 -10.96 -16.17
C LEU A 164 -15.49 -11.26 -14.84
N THR A 165 -15.35 -10.34 -13.88
CA THR A 165 -16.00 -10.44 -12.57
C THR A 165 -17.25 -9.56 -12.58
N LYS A 166 -18.41 -10.18 -12.37
CA LYS A 166 -19.72 -9.53 -12.32
C LYS A 166 -20.26 -9.58 -10.89
N PHE A 167 -20.78 -8.45 -10.42
CA PHE A 167 -21.40 -8.35 -9.09
C PHE A 167 -22.43 -7.22 -9.08
N GLN A 168 -23.36 -7.27 -8.13
CA GLN A 168 -24.38 -6.23 -7.96
C GLN A 168 -23.84 -5.08 -7.11
N ASP A 169 -24.17 -3.84 -7.50
CA ASP A 169 -23.90 -2.66 -6.69
C ASP A 169 -24.80 -2.67 -5.44
N ASN A 170 -24.21 -2.48 -4.25
CA ASN A 170 -24.89 -2.68 -2.97
C ASN A 170 -25.96 -1.62 -2.65
N ASP A 171 -25.80 -0.40 -3.18
CA ASP A 171 -26.80 0.66 -3.08
C ASP A 171 -26.73 1.52 -4.36
N SER A 172 -27.61 1.25 -5.32
CA SER A 172 -27.53 1.85 -6.65
C SER A 172 -27.63 3.37 -6.67
N ASP A 173 -28.17 3.95 -5.61
CA ASP A 173 -28.57 5.36 -5.53
C ASP A 173 -27.50 6.23 -4.85
N LYS A 174 -26.42 5.61 -4.35
CA LYS A 174 -25.31 6.29 -3.68
C LYS A 174 -23.98 5.98 -4.35
N PRO A 175 -22.99 6.89 -4.26
CA PRO A 175 -21.63 6.57 -4.68
C PRO A 175 -21.04 5.50 -3.77
N ASN A 176 -20.82 4.31 -4.33
CA ASN A 176 -20.14 3.21 -3.66
C ASN A 176 -18.72 3.06 -4.20
N TYR A 177 -17.80 2.67 -3.31
CA TYR A 177 -16.39 2.47 -3.63
C TYR A 177 -16.03 1.02 -3.43
N TYR A 178 -15.34 0.44 -4.41
CA TYR A 178 -14.99 -0.96 -4.41
C TYR A 178 -13.49 -1.14 -4.57
N ARG A 179 -12.98 -2.27 -4.08
CA ARG A 179 -11.63 -2.74 -4.35
C ARG A 179 -11.68 -4.18 -4.82
N ILE A 180 -10.95 -4.49 -5.88
CA ILE A 180 -10.78 -5.86 -6.36
C ILE A 180 -9.36 -6.33 -6.06
N ILE A 181 -9.25 -7.56 -5.57
CA ILE A 181 -7.97 -8.25 -5.37
C ILE A 181 -8.09 -9.63 -5.98
N ILE A 182 -7.16 -9.97 -6.86
CA ILE A 182 -7.08 -11.28 -7.49
C ILE A 182 -5.72 -11.91 -7.20
N ASN A 183 -5.74 -13.00 -6.44
CA ASN A 183 -4.55 -13.79 -6.14
C ASN A 183 -4.57 -15.11 -6.90
N LYS A 184 -3.40 -15.55 -7.34
CA LYS A 184 -3.19 -16.85 -7.95
C LYS A 184 -2.57 -17.84 -6.96
N ASP A 185 -2.95 -19.10 -7.09
CA ASP A 185 -2.54 -20.29 -6.31
C ASP A 185 -2.96 -20.30 -4.83
N SER A 186 -2.83 -19.19 -4.12
CA SER A 186 -3.26 -19.05 -2.73
C SER A 186 -3.60 -17.60 -2.38
N LEU A 187 -4.24 -17.35 -1.24
CA LEU A 187 -4.58 -15.99 -0.78
C LEU A 187 -3.35 -15.12 -0.56
N GLY A 188 -2.25 -15.70 -0.08
CA GLY A 188 -0.95 -15.03 0.06
C GLY A 188 -0.04 -15.17 -1.17
N GLY A 189 -0.56 -15.71 -2.27
CA GLY A 189 0.20 -16.02 -3.48
C GLY A 189 0.48 -14.79 -4.36
N GLU A 190 0.74 -15.05 -5.64
CA GLU A 190 0.96 -14.01 -6.63
C GLU A 190 -0.25 -13.08 -6.72
N LEU A 191 0.00 -11.77 -6.61
CA LEU A 191 -1.02 -10.74 -6.78
C LEU A 191 -1.07 -10.34 -8.26
N THR A 192 -2.12 -10.78 -8.94
CA THR A 192 -2.29 -10.55 -10.40
C THR A 192 -3.05 -9.27 -10.72
N THR A 193 -3.97 -8.86 -9.85
CA THR A 193 -4.77 -7.66 -10.05
C THR A 193 -5.11 -7.05 -8.70
N GLU A 194 -4.85 -5.76 -8.55
CA GLU A 194 -5.31 -4.95 -7.42
C GLU A 194 -5.59 -3.54 -7.89
N PHE A 195 -6.81 -3.06 -7.66
CA PHE A 195 -7.14 -1.64 -7.77
C PHE A 195 -8.46 -1.33 -7.06
N SER A 196 -8.66 -0.05 -6.77
CA SER A 196 -9.90 0.47 -6.24
C SER A 196 -10.61 1.34 -7.29
N PHE A 197 -11.93 1.44 -7.20
CA PHE A 197 -12.73 2.20 -8.16
C PHE A 197 -14.08 2.63 -7.57
N GLU A 198 -14.66 3.68 -8.14
CA GLU A 198 -16.03 4.08 -7.88
C GLU A 198 -17.01 3.25 -8.74
N GLY A 199 -18.08 2.74 -8.15
CA GLY A 199 -19.10 1.89 -8.77
C GLY A 199 -20.03 2.60 -9.77
N ARG A 200 -19.57 3.69 -10.40
CA ARG A 200 -20.38 4.54 -11.29
C ARG A 200 -20.68 3.91 -12.66
N PHE A 201 -19.85 2.97 -13.11
CA PHE A 201 -20.00 2.31 -14.42
C PHE A 201 -20.73 0.98 -14.28
N LYS A 202 -22.02 0.98 -14.58
CA LYS A 202 -22.92 -0.17 -14.44
C LYS A 202 -23.95 -0.26 -15.57
N THR A 203 -24.38 -1.48 -15.88
CA THR A 203 -25.50 -1.74 -16.80
C THR A 203 -26.63 -2.35 -15.99
N GLY A 204 -27.75 -1.62 -15.86
CA GLY A 204 -28.71 -1.90 -14.78
C GLY A 204 -28.03 -1.69 -13.41
N ASN A 205 -28.15 -2.65 -12.51
CA ASN A 205 -27.46 -2.63 -11.20
C ASN A 205 -26.14 -3.45 -11.16
N GLN A 206 -25.73 -4.02 -12.29
CA GLN A 206 -24.57 -4.91 -12.35
C GLN A 206 -23.31 -4.13 -12.76
N ILE A 207 -22.25 -4.32 -11.99
CA ILE A 207 -20.89 -3.88 -12.30
C ILE A 207 -20.14 -5.07 -12.92
N THR A 208 -19.38 -4.81 -13.99
CA THR A 208 -18.51 -5.81 -14.63
C THR A 208 -17.09 -5.28 -14.70
N ILE A 209 -16.14 -6.03 -14.13
CA ILE A 209 -14.72 -5.71 -14.13
C ILE A 209 -13.97 -6.77 -14.95
N GLY A 210 -13.19 -6.30 -15.93
CA GLY A 210 -12.31 -7.14 -16.74
C GLY A 210 -10.85 -7.01 -16.33
N THR A 211 -10.10 -8.10 -16.43
CA THR A 211 -8.64 -8.11 -16.26
C THR A 211 -7.90 -8.09 -17.60
N GLY A 212 -6.57 -8.05 -17.55
CA GLY A 212 -5.72 -8.46 -18.66
C GLY A 212 -5.74 -9.99 -18.86
N TYR A 213 -4.99 -10.46 -19.87
CA TYR A 213 -4.81 -11.88 -20.17
C TYR A 213 -3.70 -12.50 -19.31
N ASP A 214 -3.80 -12.33 -18.00
CA ASP A 214 -2.76 -12.68 -17.03
C ASP A 214 -2.91 -14.10 -16.49
N PHE A 215 -3.97 -14.80 -16.90
CA PHE A 215 -4.33 -16.12 -16.40
C PHE A 215 -4.17 -17.20 -17.46
N ARG A 216 -4.10 -18.47 -17.04
CA ARG A 216 -4.01 -19.65 -17.91
C ARG A 216 -4.97 -20.76 -17.49
N SER A 217 -5.19 -21.73 -18.38
CA SER A 217 -5.95 -22.95 -18.04
C SER A 217 -5.25 -23.69 -16.89
N GLU A 218 -6.06 -24.27 -16.00
CA GLU A 218 -5.69 -24.93 -14.75
C GLU A 218 -5.20 -24.00 -13.62
N ASP A 219 -5.12 -22.69 -13.83
CA ASP A 219 -4.82 -21.76 -12.74
C ASP A 219 -5.91 -21.81 -11.66
N THR A 220 -5.50 -21.85 -10.39
CA THR A 220 -6.39 -21.63 -9.25
C THR A 220 -6.36 -20.15 -8.89
N VAL A 221 -7.51 -19.50 -8.93
CA VAL A 221 -7.63 -18.05 -8.72
C VAL A 221 -8.59 -17.76 -7.58
N PHE A 222 -8.23 -16.80 -6.74
CA PHE A 222 -9.04 -16.25 -5.66
C PHE A 222 -9.41 -14.81 -6.01
N VAL A 223 -10.67 -14.57 -6.29
CA VAL A 223 -11.20 -13.23 -6.60
C VAL A 223 -11.92 -12.71 -5.37
N ALA A 224 -11.50 -11.55 -4.87
CA ALA A 224 -12.15 -10.85 -3.76
C ALA A 224 -12.62 -9.46 -4.20
N ILE A 225 -13.88 -9.14 -3.92
CA ILE A 225 -14.45 -7.79 -4.09
C ILE A 225 -14.79 -7.25 -2.72
N TYR A 226 -14.25 -6.09 -2.39
CA TYR A 226 -14.48 -5.36 -1.15
C TYR A 226 -15.41 -4.19 -1.44
N HIS A 227 -16.41 -3.98 -0.58
CA HIS A 227 -17.11 -2.71 -0.48
C HIS A 227 -16.41 -1.88 0.60
N ILE A 228 -15.80 -0.77 0.20
CA ILE A 228 -14.94 0.04 1.06
C ILE A 228 -15.55 1.41 1.29
N LYS A 229 -15.29 1.98 2.48
CA LYS A 229 -15.66 3.36 2.76
C LYS A 229 -14.83 4.32 1.92
N ARG A 230 -15.39 5.50 1.67
CA ARG A 230 -14.75 6.58 0.91
C ARG A 230 -13.41 7.02 1.53
N ASP A 231 -13.33 7.12 2.85
CA ASP A 231 -12.10 7.50 3.55
C ASP A 231 -10.97 6.48 3.32
N TYR A 232 -11.28 5.19 3.31
CA TYR A 232 -10.32 4.14 2.98
C TYR A 232 -9.99 4.11 1.48
N TYR A 233 -10.96 4.40 0.60
CA TYR A 233 -10.69 4.59 -0.83
C TYR A 233 -9.69 5.75 -1.04
N ASP A 234 -9.94 6.92 -0.44
CA ASP A 234 -9.06 8.08 -0.53
C ASP A 234 -7.66 7.81 0.07
N PHE A 235 -7.58 7.01 1.15
CA PHE A 235 -6.32 6.53 1.69
C PHE A 235 -5.53 5.70 0.66
N LEU A 236 -6.18 4.73 0.00
CA LEU A 236 -5.53 3.88 -0.99
C LEU A 236 -5.04 4.67 -2.21
N GLU A 237 -5.86 5.57 -2.75
CA GLU A 237 -5.47 6.43 -3.88
C GLU A 237 -4.26 7.29 -3.51
N THR A 238 -4.27 7.94 -2.34
CA THR A 238 -3.17 8.81 -1.93
C THR A 238 -1.88 8.05 -1.56
N ILE A 239 -1.98 6.79 -1.13
CA ILE A 239 -0.81 5.91 -0.99
C ILE A 239 -0.20 5.62 -2.36
N GLU A 240 -1.01 5.32 -3.37
CA GLU A 240 -0.53 5.05 -4.72
C GLU A 240 0.06 6.32 -5.36
N ASP A 241 -0.60 7.48 -5.20
CA ASP A 241 -0.05 8.77 -5.64
C ASP A 241 1.30 9.06 -4.98
N ALA A 242 1.44 8.82 -3.68
CA ALA A 242 2.69 9.01 -2.95
C ALA A 242 3.78 8.06 -3.44
N ARG A 243 3.42 6.80 -3.74
CA ARG A 243 4.34 5.80 -4.31
C ARG A 243 4.82 6.20 -5.70
N GLN A 244 3.94 6.72 -6.55
CA GLN A 244 4.27 7.18 -7.90
C GLN A 244 5.09 8.48 -7.89
N ALA A 245 4.84 9.35 -6.90
CA ALA A 245 5.61 10.57 -6.71
C ALA A 245 7.00 10.30 -6.13
N ASN A 246 7.17 9.20 -5.39
CA ASN A 246 8.45 8.85 -4.76
C ASN A 246 9.55 8.63 -5.81
N GLY A 247 10.58 9.47 -5.78
CA GLY A 247 11.70 9.45 -6.73
C GLY A 247 11.39 10.07 -8.10
N ASN A 248 10.19 10.63 -8.32
CA ASN A 248 9.83 11.30 -9.56
C ASN A 248 9.98 12.83 -9.41
N PRO A 249 10.98 13.47 -10.07
CA PRO A 249 11.23 14.90 -9.91
C PRO A 249 10.18 15.81 -10.57
N PHE A 250 9.21 15.25 -11.29
CA PHE A 250 8.14 15.99 -11.96
C PHE A 250 6.75 15.69 -11.38
N ALA A 251 6.64 14.73 -10.47
CA ALA A 251 5.39 14.42 -9.81
C ALA A 251 5.13 15.39 -8.66
N GLN A 252 3.86 15.72 -8.43
CA GLN A 252 3.48 16.47 -7.24
C GLN A 252 3.62 15.60 -6.00
N PRO A 253 4.18 16.12 -4.89
CA PRO A 253 4.16 15.40 -3.62
C PRO A 253 2.72 15.12 -3.20
N ALA A 254 2.40 13.85 -2.97
CA ALA A 254 1.08 13.44 -2.48
C ALA A 254 1.10 13.29 -0.96
N VAL A 255 0.09 13.86 -0.30
CA VAL A 255 -0.13 13.70 1.15
C VAL A 255 -1.09 12.55 1.37
N VAL A 256 -0.65 11.54 2.12
CA VAL A 256 -1.48 10.38 2.49
C VAL A 256 -2.65 10.84 3.36
N LYS A 257 -3.87 10.53 2.92
CA LYS A 257 -5.11 10.84 3.67
C LYS A 257 -5.42 9.72 4.65
N SER A 258 -5.08 9.94 5.92
CA SER A 258 -5.32 8.96 6.98
C SER A 258 -6.80 8.82 7.36
N THR A 259 -7.22 7.65 7.84
CA THR A 259 -8.56 7.41 8.41
C THR A 259 -8.60 7.54 9.94
N ILE A 260 -7.47 7.91 10.52
CA ILE A 260 -7.27 8.18 11.95
C ILE A 260 -6.87 9.64 12.18
N THR A 261 -7.08 10.13 13.40
CA THR A 261 -6.68 11.47 13.85
C THR A 261 -5.58 11.36 14.91
N GLY A 262 -4.56 12.23 14.85
CA GLY A 262 -3.45 12.28 15.80
C GLY A 262 -2.24 11.40 15.45
N GLY A 263 -2.27 10.80 14.25
CA GLY A 263 -1.19 10.01 13.65
C GLY A 263 -1.48 9.79 12.17
N VAL A 264 -0.70 8.94 11.52
CA VAL A 264 -0.84 8.60 10.09
C VAL A 264 -1.19 7.13 9.93
N GLY A 265 -2.04 6.80 8.96
CA GLY A 265 -2.35 5.43 8.59
C GLY A 265 -3.84 5.14 8.53
N VAL A 266 -4.21 3.90 8.83
CA VAL A 266 -5.54 3.37 8.54
C VAL A 266 -6.13 2.55 9.68
N PHE A 267 -7.39 2.84 9.98
CA PHE A 267 -8.28 2.00 10.77
C PHE A 267 -9.59 1.81 10.01
N THR A 268 -9.83 0.61 9.49
CA THR A 268 -10.99 0.35 8.62
C THR A 268 -11.59 -1.04 8.81
N ALA A 269 -12.86 -1.20 8.48
CA ALA A 269 -13.55 -2.48 8.43
C ALA A 269 -13.67 -2.99 7.00
N LEU A 270 -13.32 -4.25 6.77
CA LEU A 270 -13.28 -4.87 5.45
C LEU A 270 -14.51 -5.77 5.24
N ALA A 271 -15.47 -5.29 4.46
CA ALA A 271 -16.60 -6.08 3.98
C ALA A 271 -16.32 -6.60 2.57
N TYR A 272 -16.31 -7.92 2.38
CA TYR A 272 -15.98 -8.51 1.08
C TYR A 272 -16.73 -9.79 0.78
N ALA A 273 -16.87 -10.09 -0.50
CA ALA A 273 -17.15 -11.42 -1.02
C ALA A 273 -15.91 -11.98 -1.68
N ARG A 274 -15.69 -13.29 -1.55
CA ARG A 274 -14.54 -13.96 -2.13
C ARG A 274 -14.93 -15.31 -2.69
N GLN A 275 -14.43 -15.62 -3.86
CA GLN A 275 -14.62 -16.92 -4.50
C GLN A 275 -13.30 -17.49 -5.00
N ARG A 276 -13.13 -18.80 -4.81
CA ARG A 276 -12.06 -19.59 -5.42
C ARG A 276 -12.61 -20.24 -6.68
N ILE A 277 -11.88 -20.13 -7.79
CA ILE A 277 -12.21 -20.77 -9.06
C ILE A 277 -10.96 -21.48 -9.61
N ILE A 278 -11.19 -22.54 -10.38
CA ILE A 278 -10.15 -23.19 -11.19
C ILE A 278 -10.52 -22.91 -12.64
N LEU A 279 -9.61 -22.29 -13.38
CA LEU A 279 -9.88 -21.91 -14.77
C LEU A 279 -9.74 -23.12 -15.67
N LYS A 280 -10.69 -23.37 -16.56
CA LYS A 280 -10.63 -24.47 -17.53
C LYS A 280 -11.00 -23.98 -18.91
N LYS A 281 -10.12 -24.20 -19.88
CA LYS A 281 -10.44 -24.03 -21.29
C LYS A 281 -11.24 -25.26 -21.74
N GLU A 282 -12.46 -25.05 -22.20
CA GLU A 282 -13.29 -26.08 -22.85
C GLU A 282 -12.75 -26.44 -24.23
#